data_AF-A0A1L9WGP9-F1
#
_entry.id   AF-A0A1L9WGP9-F1
#
_cell.length_a   1.000
_cell.length_b   1.000
_cell.length_c   1.000
_cell.angle_alpha   90.00
_cell.angle_beta   90.00
_cell.angle_gamma   90.00
#
_symmetry.space_group_name_H-M   'P 1'
#
loop_
_entity.id
_entity.type
_entity.pdbx_description
1 polymer ?
#
loop_
_entity_poly.entity_id
_entity_poly.type
_entity_poly.pdbx_seq_one_letter_code
_entity_poly.pdbx_strand_id
1 'polypeptide(L)'
;MDSAQLSQLSRNLRSLAIPTATDNLEETLKKLQDLAEVVTQGNSLALFTGLKLVALPTRDPETLAKEQMSPNEILLYEAWKARKTNPNVEGSLLPSFDWIANVAPVPQGAHSLKKLTKRAAAMDVVFDHQGATPENAAWLTSRMPETLPVVKAVVRISNCKQMLEQQSQAHFRGLTDMEAAEVETIRKIVAVAEANTNRELERMRRLARSIKESASIIKSRAEALQKSQDPVSALHGDN
;
A
#
# COMPACT_ATOMS: atom_id res chain seq x y z
N MET A 1 -14.91 -35.28 19.02
CA MET A 1 -14.93 -34.87 17.60
C MET A 1 -14.64 -36.09 16.76
N ASP A 2 -15.48 -36.36 15.77
CA ASP A 2 -15.46 -37.60 15.00
C ASP A 2 -14.37 -37.57 13.90
N SER A 3 -13.65 -38.67 13.69
CA SER A 3 -12.56 -38.79 12.70
C SER A 3 -13.06 -38.56 11.26
N ALA A 4 -14.34 -38.85 11.01
CA ALA A 4 -15.02 -38.56 9.77
C ALA A 4 -15.16 -37.04 9.51
N GLN A 5 -15.43 -36.24 10.56
CA GLN A 5 -15.55 -34.78 10.45
C GLN A 5 -14.19 -34.13 10.16
N LEU A 6 -13.11 -34.63 10.79
CA LEU A 6 -11.74 -34.16 10.53
C LEU A 6 -11.28 -34.49 9.10
N SER A 7 -11.68 -35.65 8.57
CA SER A 7 -11.36 -36.07 7.21
C SER A 7 -12.16 -35.32 6.13
N GLN A 8 -13.35 -34.82 6.47
CA GLN A 8 -14.14 -33.90 5.63
C GLN A 8 -13.54 -32.48 5.66
N LEU A 9 -13.18 -31.98 6.85
CA LEU A 9 -12.44 -30.72 7.01
C LEU A 9 -11.12 -30.72 6.23
N SER A 10 -10.33 -31.80 6.31
CA SER A 10 -9.05 -31.88 5.58
C SER A 10 -9.22 -31.98 4.06
N ARG A 11 -10.31 -32.60 3.58
CA ARG A 11 -10.65 -32.63 2.15
C ARG A 11 -11.16 -31.28 1.63
N ASN A 12 -11.88 -30.53 2.47
CA ASN A 12 -12.43 -29.21 2.14
C ASN A 12 -11.40 -28.09 2.23
N LEU A 13 -10.32 -28.25 2.99
CA LEU A 13 -9.19 -27.30 3.07
C LEU A 13 -8.24 -27.38 1.85
N ARG A 14 -8.73 -27.73 0.66
CA ARG A 14 -7.98 -27.45 -0.56
C ARG A 14 -7.98 -25.94 -0.74
N SER A 15 -6.82 -25.31 -0.49
CA SER A 15 -6.61 -23.88 -0.72
C SER A 15 -7.21 -23.48 -2.06
N LEU A 16 -8.28 -22.67 -2.03
CA LEU A 16 -8.90 -22.19 -3.24
C LEU A 16 -7.96 -21.23 -3.96
N ALA A 17 -8.04 -21.24 -5.29
CA ALA A 17 -7.31 -20.31 -6.12
C ALA A 17 -7.93 -18.92 -5.98
N ILE A 18 -7.10 -17.94 -5.69
CA ILE A 18 -7.49 -16.53 -5.62
C ILE A 18 -7.27 -15.85 -6.97
N PRO A 19 -8.09 -14.85 -7.33
CA PRO A 19 -7.81 -13.99 -8.46
C PRO A 19 -6.41 -13.38 -8.35
N THR A 20 -5.69 -13.34 -9.48
CA THR A 20 -4.38 -12.71 -9.60
C THR A 20 -4.44 -11.58 -10.60
N ALA A 21 -3.50 -10.64 -10.49
CA ALA A 21 -3.46 -9.46 -11.35
C ALA A 21 -3.20 -9.78 -12.84
N THR A 22 -2.93 -11.04 -13.23
CA THR A 22 -2.73 -11.45 -14.63
C THR A 22 -3.93 -12.19 -15.20
N ASP A 23 -4.93 -12.54 -14.39
CA ASP A 23 -6.07 -13.33 -14.83
C ASP A 23 -6.93 -12.56 -15.83
N ASN A 24 -7.46 -13.25 -16.84
CA ASN A 24 -8.46 -12.69 -17.75
C ASN A 24 -9.88 -12.71 -17.12
N LEU A 25 -10.89 -12.22 -17.84
CA LEU A 25 -12.27 -12.16 -17.32
C LEU A 25 -12.84 -13.53 -16.97
N GLU A 26 -12.61 -14.56 -17.79
CA GLU A 26 -13.15 -15.91 -17.58
C GLU A 26 -12.47 -16.58 -16.37
N GLU A 27 -11.15 -16.44 -16.25
CA GLU A 27 -10.39 -16.94 -15.12
C GLU A 27 -10.77 -16.24 -13.82
N THR A 28 -10.91 -14.91 -13.86
CA THR A 28 -11.36 -14.11 -12.71
C THR A 28 -12.77 -14.52 -12.29
N LEU A 29 -13.69 -14.68 -13.24
CA LEU A 29 -15.06 -15.10 -12.98
C LEU A 29 -15.12 -16.48 -12.33
N LYS A 30 -14.42 -17.46 -12.90
CA LYS A 30 -14.39 -18.84 -12.38
C LYS A 30 -13.90 -18.87 -10.93
N LYS A 31 -12.77 -18.20 -10.65
CA LYS A 31 -12.22 -18.14 -9.29
C LYS A 31 -13.15 -17.43 -8.31
N LEU A 32 -13.83 -16.36 -8.75
CA LEU A 32 -14.83 -15.68 -7.91
C LEU A 32 -16.06 -16.55 -7.63
N GLN A 33 -16.52 -17.34 -8.60
CA GLN A 33 -17.64 -18.27 -8.41
C GLN A 33 -17.29 -19.34 -7.37
N ASP A 34 -16.10 -19.94 -7.48
CA ASP A 34 -15.61 -20.92 -6.51
C ASP A 34 -15.54 -20.31 -5.09
N LEU A 35 -15.07 -19.07 -4.97
CA LEU A 35 -15.01 -18.34 -3.69
C LEU A 35 -16.41 -17.98 -3.17
N ALA A 36 -17.32 -17.56 -4.05
CA ALA A 36 -18.70 -17.23 -3.68
C ALA A 36 -19.44 -18.46 -3.14
N GLU A 37 -19.19 -19.64 -3.70
CA GLU A 37 -19.77 -20.89 -3.19
C GLU A 37 -19.32 -21.20 -1.75
N VAL A 38 -18.06 -20.91 -1.41
CA VAL A 38 -17.58 -21.06 -0.03
C VAL A 38 -18.28 -20.09 0.92
N VAL A 39 -18.48 -18.84 0.50
CA VAL A 39 -19.20 -17.85 1.31
C VAL A 39 -20.67 -18.23 1.50
N THR A 40 -21.36 -18.72 0.47
CA THR A 40 -22.77 -19.12 0.59
C THR A 40 -22.97 -20.32 1.51
N GLN A 41 -21.96 -21.18 1.64
CA GLN A 41 -21.92 -22.27 2.61
C GLN A 41 -21.62 -21.80 4.05
N GLY A 42 -21.40 -20.50 4.26
CA GLY A 42 -21.12 -19.91 5.58
C GLY A 42 -19.67 -20.10 6.04
N ASN A 43 -18.75 -20.46 5.13
CA ASN A 43 -17.35 -20.69 5.45
C ASN A 43 -16.51 -19.41 5.32
N SER A 44 -15.44 -19.32 6.11
CA SER A 44 -14.47 -18.20 6.05
C SER A 44 -13.53 -18.34 4.86
N LEU A 45 -13.48 -17.32 4.00
CA LEU A 45 -12.54 -17.23 2.89
C LEU A 45 -11.09 -17.12 3.35
N ALA A 46 -10.82 -16.47 4.49
CA ALA A 46 -9.48 -16.38 5.06
C ALA A 46 -8.90 -17.77 5.35
N LEU A 47 -9.71 -18.68 5.91
CA LEU A 47 -9.31 -20.06 6.16
C LEU A 47 -9.17 -20.87 4.87
N PHE A 48 -10.11 -20.73 3.93
CA PHE A 48 -10.11 -21.49 2.67
C PHE A 48 -9.09 -21.00 1.63
N THR A 49 -8.59 -19.78 1.77
CA THR A 49 -7.46 -19.25 0.98
C THR A 49 -6.12 -19.45 1.70
N GLY A 50 -6.11 -20.12 2.85
CA GLY A 50 -4.91 -20.44 3.62
C GLY A 50 -4.20 -19.22 4.19
N LEU A 51 -4.94 -18.14 4.48
CA LEU A 51 -4.42 -16.85 4.97
C LEU A 51 -3.35 -16.22 4.05
N LYS A 52 -3.21 -16.70 2.82
CA LYS A 52 -2.22 -16.22 1.84
C LYS A 52 -2.35 -14.74 1.53
N LEU A 53 -3.57 -14.20 1.66
CA LEU A 53 -3.89 -12.80 1.43
C LEU A 53 -3.76 -11.93 2.69
N VAL A 54 -3.77 -12.52 3.89
CA VAL A 54 -3.63 -11.78 5.15
C VAL A 54 -2.19 -11.27 5.29
N ALA A 55 -1.22 -12.02 4.78
CA ALA A 55 0.18 -11.62 4.77
C ALA A 55 0.54 -10.85 3.48
N LEU A 56 0.31 -9.53 3.43
CA LEU A 56 1.02 -8.63 2.50
C LEU A 56 0.71 -7.15 2.74
N PRO A 57 1.70 -6.30 2.45
CA PRO A 57 2.66 -5.78 3.41
C PRO A 57 2.03 -4.65 4.21
N THR A 58 2.22 -4.66 5.53
CA THR A 58 2.24 -3.41 6.30
C THR A 58 3.16 -2.48 5.53
N ARG A 59 2.62 -1.40 4.91
CA ARG A 59 3.47 -0.39 4.29
C ARG A 59 4.51 -0.04 5.33
N ASP A 60 5.78 -0.30 5.01
CA ASP A 60 6.83 -0.14 5.99
C ASP A 60 6.79 1.32 6.49
N PRO A 61 6.59 1.56 7.80
CA PRO A 61 6.45 2.91 8.34
C PRO A 61 7.67 3.77 8.01
N GLU A 62 8.84 3.15 7.86
CA GLU A 62 10.06 3.86 7.47
C GLU A 62 10.01 4.31 6.01
N THR A 63 9.58 3.45 5.08
CA THR A 63 9.38 3.82 3.67
C THR A 63 8.40 5.00 3.53
N LEU A 64 7.24 4.94 4.20
CA LEU A 64 6.26 6.03 4.19
C LEU A 64 6.80 7.32 4.80
N ALA A 65 7.57 7.22 5.88
CA ALA A 65 8.14 8.40 6.52
C ALA A 65 9.18 9.07 5.63
N LYS A 66 10.00 8.29 4.90
CA LYS A 66 11.02 8.79 3.98
C LYS A 66 10.43 9.63 2.84
N GLU A 67 9.25 9.30 2.33
CA GLU A 67 8.54 10.10 1.31
C GLU A 67 8.25 11.54 1.76
N GLN A 68 8.16 11.78 3.07
CA GLN A 68 7.83 13.08 3.66
C GLN A 68 9.05 13.81 4.24
N MET A 69 10.21 13.16 4.27
CA MET A 69 11.46 13.71 4.82
C MET A 69 12.18 14.58 3.78
N SER A 70 12.99 15.51 4.27
CA SER A 70 13.94 16.18 3.37
C SER A 70 15.11 15.25 3.02
N PRO A 71 15.81 15.45 1.90
CA PRO A 71 16.98 14.64 1.53
C PRO A 71 18.04 14.58 2.63
N ASN A 72 18.23 15.70 3.35
CA ASN A 72 19.16 15.77 4.48
C ASN A 72 18.71 14.94 5.69
N GLU A 73 17.39 14.92 5.98
CA GLU A 73 16.83 14.07 7.04
C GLU A 73 17.03 12.58 6.71
N ILE A 74 16.82 12.18 5.46
CA ILE A 74 17.01 10.80 4.99
C ILE A 74 18.48 10.39 5.12
N LEU A 75 19.39 11.18 4.59
CA LEU A 75 20.83 10.90 4.59
C LEU A 75 21.37 10.71 6.01
N LEU A 76 21.04 11.63 6.92
CA LEU A 76 21.50 11.56 8.30
C LEU A 76 20.86 10.40 9.08
N TYR A 77 19.59 10.10 8.82
CA TYR A 77 18.90 8.96 9.42
C TYR A 77 19.51 7.62 8.97
N GLU A 78 19.79 7.45 7.68
CA GLU A 78 20.39 6.22 7.16
C GLU A 78 21.82 6.03 7.65
N ALA A 79 22.62 7.09 7.72
CA ALA A 79 23.95 7.07 8.31
C ALA A 79 23.92 6.65 9.80
N TRP A 80 22.99 7.20 10.57
CA TRP A 80 22.77 6.82 11.97
C TRP A 80 22.34 5.36 12.10
N LYS A 81 21.36 4.90 11.31
CA LYS A 81 20.82 3.54 11.35
C LYS A 81 21.87 2.48 10.96
N ALA A 82 22.65 2.74 9.91
CA ALA A 82 23.72 1.84 9.46
C ALA A 82 24.77 1.60 10.56
N ARG A 83 25.16 2.65 11.30
CA ARG A 83 26.10 2.52 12.43
C ARG A 83 25.47 1.88 13.66
N LYS A 84 24.21 2.16 13.98
CA LYS A 84 23.48 1.46 15.05
C LYS A 84 23.44 -0.05 14.84
N THR A 85 23.41 -0.50 13.58
CA THR A 85 23.38 -1.92 13.21
C THR A 85 24.77 -2.57 13.23
N ASN A 86 25.85 -1.77 13.11
CA ASN A 86 27.22 -2.28 12.99
C ASN A 86 28.17 -1.49 13.92
N PRO A 87 28.39 -1.96 15.16
CA PRO A 87 29.16 -1.24 16.18
C PRO A 87 30.67 -1.11 15.87
N ASN A 88 31.17 -1.81 14.85
CA ASN A 88 32.57 -1.77 14.42
C ASN A 88 32.93 -0.55 13.55
N VAL A 89 31.99 0.36 13.28
CA VAL A 89 32.26 1.61 12.55
C VAL A 89 32.75 2.66 13.55
N GLU A 90 34.04 3.01 13.51
CA GLU A 90 34.65 3.99 14.42
C GLU A 90 34.03 5.40 14.31
N GLY A 91 33.85 6.04 15.47
CA GLY A 91 33.34 7.41 15.64
C GLY A 91 31.84 7.48 16.00
N SER A 92 31.51 8.18 17.11
CA SER A 92 30.12 8.51 17.44
C SER A 92 29.61 9.59 16.50
N LEU A 93 28.52 9.31 15.77
CA LEU A 93 27.85 10.32 14.92
C LEU A 93 27.06 11.32 15.77
N LEU A 94 26.73 10.94 16.99
CA LEU A 94 25.99 11.76 17.94
C LEU A 94 26.98 12.34 18.97
N PRO A 95 26.94 13.65 19.22
CA PRO A 95 27.71 14.21 20.32
C PRO A 95 27.24 13.61 21.64
N SER A 96 28.13 13.52 22.63
CA SER A 96 27.73 13.16 23.99
C SER A 96 26.64 14.10 24.50
N PHE A 97 25.63 13.54 25.17
CA PHE A 97 24.52 14.30 25.74
C PHE A 97 24.50 14.12 27.26
N ASP A 98 24.58 15.23 28.01
CA ASP A 98 24.42 15.22 29.46
C ASP A 98 22.93 15.43 29.79
N TRP A 99 22.25 14.36 30.18
CA TRP A 99 20.80 14.39 30.45
C TRP A 99 20.39 15.28 31.62
N ILE A 100 21.32 15.59 32.53
CA ILE A 100 21.07 16.43 33.71
C ILE A 100 21.38 17.89 33.39
N ALA A 101 22.50 18.16 32.72
CA ALA A 101 22.92 19.54 32.41
C ALA A 101 22.24 20.13 31.16
N ASN A 102 21.91 19.30 30.17
CA ASN A 102 21.36 19.74 28.89
C ASN A 102 19.83 19.87 28.95
N VAL A 103 19.37 20.89 29.67
CA VAL A 103 17.95 21.18 29.93
C VAL A 103 17.68 22.64 29.56
N ALA A 104 16.58 22.91 28.85
CA ALA A 104 16.16 24.27 28.52
C ALA A 104 14.65 24.47 28.78
N PRO A 105 14.21 25.70 29.09
CA PRO A 105 12.79 25.98 29.33
C PRO A 105 11.92 25.63 28.12
N VAL A 106 10.81 24.94 28.37
CA VAL A 106 9.81 24.61 27.36
C VAL A 106 8.92 25.84 27.12
N PRO A 107 8.73 26.30 25.86
CA PRO A 107 7.81 27.39 25.57
C PRO A 107 6.38 27.05 26.02
N GLN A 108 5.66 28.01 26.61
CA GLN A 108 4.34 27.84 27.26
C GLN A 108 3.15 27.55 26.30
N GLY A 109 3.39 26.99 25.11
CA GLY A 109 2.35 26.63 24.15
C GLY A 109 2.06 25.12 24.15
N ALA A 110 0.79 24.73 24.19
CA ALA A 110 0.37 23.32 24.11
C ALA A 110 0.94 22.59 22.86
N HIS A 111 1.02 23.30 21.72
CA HIS A 111 1.63 22.77 20.51
C HIS A 111 3.15 22.57 20.64
N SER A 112 3.84 23.52 21.28
CA SER A 112 5.28 23.43 21.55
C SER A 112 5.61 22.28 22.48
N LEU A 113 4.84 22.12 23.57
CA LEU A 113 4.97 21.00 24.50
C LEU A 113 4.77 19.65 23.81
N LYS A 114 3.69 19.49 23.02
CA LYS A 114 3.42 18.26 22.26
C LYS A 114 4.57 17.92 21.30
N LYS A 115 5.09 18.92 20.58
CA LYS A 115 6.21 18.75 19.64
C LYS A 115 7.49 18.32 20.36
N LEU A 116 7.81 18.96 21.50
CA LEU A 116 9.01 18.66 22.28
C LEU A 116 8.91 17.31 23.00
N THR A 117 7.73 16.93 23.47
CA THR A 117 7.47 15.59 24.03
C THR A 117 7.75 14.49 22.99
N LYS A 118 7.27 14.66 21.76
CA LYS A 118 7.57 13.71 20.67
C LYS A 118 9.06 13.63 20.36
N ARG A 119 9.76 14.78 20.39
CA ARG A 119 11.21 14.82 20.19
C ARG A 119 11.96 14.14 21.33
N ALA A 120 11.53 14.32 22.57
CA ALA A 120 12.13 13.66 23.72
C ALA A 120 12.02 12.13 23.59
N ALA A 121 10.83 11.60 23.27
CA ALA A 121 10.65 10.18 22.99
C ALA A 121 11.51 9.68 21.81
N ALA A 122 11.76 10.51 20.79
CA ALA A 122 12.67 10.17 19.71
C ALA A 122 14.14 10.23 20.14
N MET A 123 14.52 11.11 21.07
CA MET A 123 15.87 11.16 21.63
C MET A 123 16.20 9.87 22.39
N ASP A 124 15.25 9.30 23.13
CA ASP A 124 15.40 7.99 23.77
C ASP A 124 15.82 6.91 22.75
N VAL A 125 15.20 6.89 21.57
CA VAL A 125 15.54 5.94 20.49
C VAL A 125 16.90 6.25 19.84
N VAL A 126 17.19 7.54 19.63
CA VAL A 126 18.39 8.01 18.91
C VAL A 126 19.66 7.81 19.74
N PHE A 127 19.59 8.13 21.04
CA PHE A 127 20.70 8.07 21.98
C PHE A 127 20.72 6.78 22.82
N ASP A 128 19.77 5.87 22.59
CA ASP A 128 19.60 4.64 23.38
C ASP A 128 19.47 4.96 24.89
N HIS A 129 18.64 5.95 25.18
CA HIS A 129 18.34 6.44 26.52
C HIS A 129 16.88 6.17 26.87
N GLN A 130 16.54 6.24 28.15
CA GLN A 130 15.17 6.14 28.62
C GLN A 130 14.88 7.28 29.60
N GLY A 131 13.86 8.08 29.30
CA GLY A 131 13.40 9.15 30.19
C GLY A 131 13.81 10.55 29.74
N ALA A 132 14.13 10.74 28.46
CA ALA A 132 14.30 12.08 27.90
C ALA A 132 13.06 12.95 28.17
N THR A 133 13.30 14.19 28.59
CA THR A 133 12.24 15.16 28.91
C THR A 133 12.03 16.16 27.78
N PRO A 134 10.86 16.83 27.70
CA PRO A 134 10.63 17.94 26.77
C PRO A 134 11.68 19.05 26.88
N GLU A 135 12.23 19.27 28.07
CA GLU A 135 13.30 20.24 28.36
C GLU A 135 14.63 19.82 27.73
N ASN A 136 14.99 18.53 27.75
CA ASN A 136 16.15 18.02 27.02
C ASN A 136 15.99 18.24 25.52
N ALA A 137 14.80 17.98 24.98
CA ALA A 137 14.50 18.21 23.57
C ALA A 137 14.54 19.70 23.20
N ALA A 138 14.14 20.59 24.11
CA ALA A 138 14.21 22.04 23.92
C ALA A 138 15.67 22.50 23.83
N TRP A 139 16.53 21.98 24.71
CA TRP A 139 17.97 22.26 24.70
C TRP A 139 18.62 21.76 23.41
N LEU A 140 18.39 20.50 23.03
CA LEU A 140 18.93 19.90 21.81
C LEU A 140 18.56 20.71 20.55
N THR A 141 17.31 21.17 20.48
CA THR A 141 16.81 21.96 19.33
C THR A 141 17.61 23.24 19.11
N SER A 142 18.13 23.86 20.17
CA SER A 142 18.87 25.14 20.09
C SER A 142 20.39 24.97 20.07
N ARG A 143 20.91 23.90 20.69
CA ARG A 143 22.36 23.72 20.90
C ARG A 143 22.99 22.65 20.01
N MET A 144 22.19 21.77 19.39
CA MET A 144 22.68 20.69 18.52
C MET A 144 21.89 20.64 17.20
N PRO A 145 21.98 21.68 16.35
CA PRO A 145 21.23 21.75 15.11
C PRO A 145 21.59 20.62 14.14
N GLU A 146 22.80 20.06 14.22
CA GLU A 146 23.27 18.95 13.38
C GLU A 146 22.59 17.61 13.71
N THR A 147 22.23 17.41 14.98
CA THR A 147 21.55 16.19 15.45
C THR A 147 20.04 16.25 15.28
N LEU A 148 19.48 17.46 15.20
CA LEU A 148 18.05 17.69 15.08
C LEU A 148 17.37 16.99 13.88
N PRO A 149 17.97 16.91 12.67
CA PRO A 149 17.41 16.17 11.55
C PRO A 149 17.16 14.69 11.85
N VAL A 150 18.09 14.02 12.56
CA VAL A 150 17.96 12.60 12.94
C VAL A 150 16.78 12.42 13.89
N VAL A 151 16.68 13.28 14.92
CA VAL A 151 15.54 13.26 15.85
C VAL A 151 14.22 13.49 15.10
N LYS A 152 14.18 14.44 14.17
CA LYS A 152 12.99 14.70 13.33
C LYS A 152 12.62 13.50 12.46
N ALA A 153 13.60 12.80 11.88
CA ALA A 153 13.36 11.60 11.09
C ALA A 153 12.71 10.49 11.94
N VAL A 154 13.25 10.21 13.13
CA VAL A 154 12.69 9.22 14.06
C VAL A 154 11.29 9.59 14.54
N VAL A 155 11.02 10.89 14.80
CA VAL A 155 9.65 11.36 15.11
C VAL A 155 8.69 11.05 13.97
N ARG A 156 9.08 11.28 12.70
CA ARG A 156 8.22 11.01 11.55
C ARG A 156 7.92 9.52 11.40
N ILE A 157 8.95 8.65 11.52
CA ILE A 157 8.77 7.20 11.47
C ILE A 157 7.82 6.73 12.59
N SER A 158 8.01 7.24 13.80
CA SER A 158 7.15 6.91 14.94
C SER A 158 5.70 7.35 14.71
N ASN A 159 5.48 8.53 14.12
CA ASN A 159 4.13 8.99 13.75
C ASN A 159 3.52 8.12 12.65
N CYS A 160 4.27 7.72 11.62
CA CYS A 160 3.80 6.82 10.58
C CYS A 160 3.42 5.46 11.16
N LYS A 161 4.25 4.91 12.06
CA LYS A 161 3.95 3.67 12.78
C LYS A 161 2.65 3.79 13.58
N GLN A 162 2.53 4.85 14.39
CA GLN A 162 1.32 5.09 15.18
C GLN A 162 0.07 5.27 14.31
N MET A 163 0.20 5.95 13.17
CA MET A 163 -0.90 6.13 12.22
C MET A 163 -1.34 4.79 11.60
N LEU A 164 -0.39 3.92 11.20
CA LEU A 164 -0.70 2.59 10.67
C LEU A 164 -1.35 1.68 11.73
N GLU A 165 -0.86 1.74 12.96
CA GLU A 165 -1.47 1.06 14.11
C GLU A 165 -2.89 1.56 14.37
N GLN A 166 -3.12 2.88 14.31
CA GLN A 166 -4.45 3.46 14.47
C GLN A 166 -5.39 3.13 13.31
N GLN A 167 -4.90 3.14 12.06
CA GLN A 167 -5.70 2.78 10.88
C GLN A 167 -6.11 1.31 10.91
N SER A 168 -5.19 0.42 11.24
CA SER A 168 -5.52 -1.00 11.44
C SER A 168 -6.53 -1.17 12.58
N GLN A 169 -6.32 -0.54 13.74
CA GLN A 169 -7.27 -0.61 14.85
C GLN A 169 -8.64 0.01 14.53
N ALA A 170 -8.71 1.10 13.75
CA ALA A 170 -9.97 1.74 13.37
C ALA A 170 -10.78 0.88 12.39
N HIS A 171 -10.12 0.22 11.43
CA HIS A 171 -10.79 -0.64 10.47
C HIS A 171 -11.24 -1.98 11.07
N PHE A 172 -10.64 -2.42 12.19
CA PHE A 172 -10.94 -3.71 12.82
C PHE A 172 -11.47 -3.63 14.25
N ARG A 173 -11.68 -2.44 14.85
CA ARG A 173 -13.01 -2.01 15.30
C ARG A 173 -13.93 -2.96 16.11
N GLY A 174 -13.45 -3.86 16.97
CA GLY A 174 -14.32 -4.82 17.67
C GLY A 174 -14.55 -6.13 16.92
N LEU A 175 -13.77 -6.39 15.88
CA LEU A 175 -13.63 -7.69 15.23
C LEU A 175 -12.53 -8.49 15.93
N THR A 176 -12.73 -9.79 16.00
CA THR A 176 -11.68 -10.76 16.35
C THR A 176 -10.60 -10.80 15.26
N ASP A 177 -9.41 -11.28 15.60
CA ASP A 177 -8.31 -11.41 14.62
C ASP A 177 -8.72 -12.23 13.38
N MET A 178 -9.59 -13.23 13.56
CA MET A 178 -10.11 -14.06 12.48
C MET A 178 -11.09 -13.28 11.58
N GLU A 179 -11.98 -12.48 12.17
CA GLU A 179 -12.91 -11.63 11.41
C GLU A 179 -12.16 -10.52 10.66
N ALA A 180 -11.11 -9.95 11.28
CA ALA A 180 -10.23 -9.00 10.61
C ALA A 180 -9.52 -9.63 9.40
N ALA A 181 -9.00 -10.85 9.57
CA ALA A 181 -8.39 -11.63 8.49
C ALA A 181 -9.38 -11.94 7.37
N GLU A 182 -10.63 -12.27 7.70
CA GLU A 182 -11.73 -12.48 6.74
C GLU A 182 -12.01 -11.23 5.92
N VAL A 183 -12.23 -10.09 6.58
CA VAL A 183 -12.53 -8.81 5.94
C VAL A 183 -11.39 -8.38 5.02
N GLU A 184 -10.14 -8.51 5.45
CA GLU A 184 -8.97 -8.15 4.64
C GLU A 184 -8.83 -9.07 3.42
N THR A 185 -9.07 -10.37 3.59
CA THR A 185 -9.06 -11.36 2.50
C THR A 185 -10.12 -11.01 1.46
N ILE A 186 -11.36 -10.73 1.88
CA ILE A 186 -12.46 -10.32 0.99
C ILE A 186 -12.08 -9.06 0.22
N ARG A 187 -11.60 -8.02 0.93
CA ARG A 187 -11.22 -6.74 0.30
C ARG A 187 -10.17 -6.93 -0.79
N LYS A 188 -9.15 -7.75 -0.54
CA LYS A 188 -8.09 -8.01 -1.52
C LYS A 188 -8.61 -8.76 -2.74
N ILE A 189 -9.44 -9.78 -2.54
CA ILE A 189 -10.07 -10.55 -3.65
C ILE A 189 -10.89 -9.61 -4.53
N VAL A 190 -11.75 -8.78 -3.92
CA VAL A 190 -12.61 -7.83 -4.64
C VAL A 190 -11.77 -6.81 -5.41
N ALA A 191 -10.77 -6.21 -4.77
CA ALA A 191 -9.91 -5.20 -5.41
C ALA A 191 -9.17 -5.75 -6.64
N VAL A 192 -8.64 -6.98 -6.55
CA VAL A 192 -7.96 -7.62 -7.71
C VAL A 192 -8.97 -7.93 -8.81
N ALA A 193 -10.15 -8.44 -8.48
CA ALA A 193 -11.18 -8.72 -9.46
C ALA A 193 -11.65 -7.45 -10.20
N GLU A 194 -11.94 -6.37 -9.47
CA GLU A 194 -12.32 -5.09 -10.07
C GLU A 194 -11.23 -4.53 -10.98
N ALA A 195 -9.97 -4.63 -10.57
CA ALA A 195 -8.82 -4.21 -11.39
C ALA A 195 -8.73 -5.02 -12.70
N ASN A 196 -8.90 -6.34 -12.63
CA ASN A 196 -8.92 -7.21 -13.81
C ASN A 196 -10.09 -6.86 -14.74
N THR A 197 -11.30 -6.69 -14.19
CA THR A 197 -12.48 -6.32 -14.97
C THR A 197 -12.28 -4.99 -15.71
N ASN A 198 -11.77 -3.98 -15.01
CA ASN A 198 -11.50 -2.68 -15.61
C ASN A 198 -10.45 -2.76 -16.73
N ARG A 199 -9.37 -3.52 -16.51
CA ARG A 199 -8.31 -3.72 -17.52
C ARG A 199 -8.85 -4.37 -18.78
N GLU A 200 -9.61 -5.45 -18.64
CA GLU A 200 -10.12 -6.20 -19.79
C GLU A 200 -11.23 -5.43 -20.54
N LEU A 201 -12.10 -4.71 -19.83
CA LEU A 201 -13.07 -3.82 -20.48
C LEU A 201 -12.39 -2.74 -21.31
N GLU A 202 -11.31 -2.15 -20.79
CA GLU A 202 -10.54 -1.15 -21.53
C GLU A 202 -9.87 -1.75 -22.76
N ARG A 203 -9.33 -2.97 -22.64
CA ARG A 203 -8.79 -3.74 -23.79
C ARG A 203 -9.87 -3.99 -24.84
N MET A 204 -11.06 -4.45 -24.45
CA MET A 204 -12.19 -4.67 -25.37
C MET A 204 -12.61 -3.39 -26.08
N ARG A 205 -12.68 -2.26 -25.37
CA ARG A 205 -13.00 -0.94 -25.96
C ARG A 205 -11.96 -0.51 -26.99
N ARG A 206 -10.67 -0.77 -26.77
CA ARG A 206 -9.60 -0.48 -27.74
C ARG A 206 -9.74 -1.34 -28.99
N LEU A 207 -9.97 -2.64 -28.84
CA LEU A 207 -10.18 -3.56 -29.96
C LEU A 207 -11.42 -3.17 -30.78
N ALA A 208 -12.54 -2.86 -30.11
CA ALA A 208 -13.77 -2.44 -30.79
C ALA A 208 -13.57 -1.16 -31.62
N ARG A 209 -12.79 -0.18 -31.12
CA ARG A 209 -12.43 1.03 -31.87
C ARG A 209 -11.59 0.69 -33.11
N SER A 210 -10.56 -0.14 -32.96
CA SER A 210 -9.71 -0.56 -34.07
C SER A 210 -10.50 -1.33 -35.15
N ILE A 211 -11.38 -2.25 -34.75
CA ILE A 211 -12.26 -2.98 -35.68
C ILE A 211 -13.15 -2.00 -36.45
N LYS A 212 -13.76 -1.03 -35.77
CA LYS A 212 -14.64 -0.04 -36.41
C LYS A 212 -13.89 0.83 -37.42
N GLU A 213 -12.66 1.23 -37.08
CA GLU A 213 -11.79 1.99 -37.99
C GLU A 213 -11.43 1.17 -39.23
N SER A 214 -10.94 -0.06 -39.05
CA SER A 214 -10.63 -0.96 -40.17
C SER A 214 -11.86 -1.25 -41.05
N ALA A 215 -13.03 -1.49 -40.44
CA ALA A 215 -14.27 -1.68 -41.17
C ALA A 215 -14.68 -0.44 -41.98
N SER A 216 -14.47 0.77 -41.43
CA SER A 216 -14.74 2.02 -42.13
C SER A 216 -13.86 2.20 -43.37
N ILE A 217 -12.59 1.81 -43.30
CA ILE A 217 -11.65 1.85 -44.44
C ILE A 217 -12.09 0.86 -45.52
N ILE A 218 -12.49 -0.34 -45.14
CA ILE A 218 -12.99 -1.36 -46.10
C ILE A 218 -14.27 -0.86 -46.78
N LYS A 219 -15.19 -0.28 -45.99
CA LYS A 219 -16.46 0.26 -46.51
C LYS A 219 -16.24 1.42 -47.49
N SER A 220 -15.36 2.37 -47.16
CA SER A 220 -15.05 3.49 -48.05
C SER A 220 -14.42 3.03 -49.37
N ARG A 221 -13.57 1.98 -49.35
CA ARG A 221 -13.03 1.37 -50.56
C ARG A 221 -14.11 0.71 -51.42
N ALA A 222 -15.04 -0.02 -50.80
CA ALA A 222 -16.15 -0.65 -51.51
C ALA A 222 -17.04 0.41 -52.19
N GLU A 223 -17.39 1.48 -51.49
CA GLU A 223 -18.19 2.60 -52.04
C GLU A 223 -17.48 3.31 -53.20
N ALA A 224 -16.16 3.51 -53.10
CA ALA A 224 -15.37 4.12 -54.18
C ALA A 224 -15.35 3.25 -55.45
N LEU A 225 -15.22 1.93 -55.30
CA LEU A 225 -15.26 0.99 -56.42
C LEU A 225 -16.64 0.95 -57.08
N GLN A 226 -17.71 0.96 -56.29
CA GLN A 226 -19.07 0.98 -56.80
C GLN A 226 -19.35 2.25 -57.62
N LYS A 227 -18.94 3.43 -57.12
CA LYS A 227 -19.04 4.68 -57.88
C LYS A 227 -18.23 4.69 -59.17
N SER A 228 -17.10 3.99 -59.21
CA SER A 228 -16.27 3.88 -60.42
C SER A 228 -16.84 2.94 -61.49
N GLN A 229 -17.77 2.06 -61.12
CA GLN A 229 -18.48 1.15 -62.03
C GLN A 229 -19.75 1.77 -62.64
N ASP A 230 -20.20 2.94 -62.18
CA ASP A 230 -21.38 3.66 -62.69
C ASP A 230 -21.09 4.81 -63.70
N PRO A 231 -20.12 4.78 -64.64
CA PRO A 231 -19.95 5.86 -65.62
C PRO A 231 -20.96 5.82 -66.78
N VAL A 232 -21.80 4.78 -66.91
CA VAL A 232 -22.70 4.61 -68.09
C VAL A 232 -24.00 5.41 -67.98
N SER A 233 -24.39 5.90 -66.79
CA SER A 233 -25.62 6.71 -66.64
C SER A 233 -25.42 8.22 -66.90
N ALA A 234 -24.18 8.68 -67.13
CA ALA A 234 -23.87 10.09 -67.39
C ALA A 234 -23.83 10.47 -68.89
N LEU A 235 -24.06 9.53 -69.81
CA LEU A 235 -23.93 9.74 -71.26
C LEU A 235 -25.24 9.61 -72.06
N HIS A 236 -26.43 9.62 -71.42
CA HIS A 236 -27.72 9.46 -72.14
C HIS A 236 -28.75 10.57 -71.85
N GLY A 237 -28.32 11.75 -71.40
CA GLY A 237 -29.19 12.89 -71.17
C GLY A 237 -28.69 14.13 -71.92
N ASP A 238 -28.64 14.07 -73.25
CA ASP A 238 -28.74 15.23 -74.14
C ASP A 238 -28.82 14.72 -75.59
N ASN A 239 -30.05 14.65 -76.11
CA ASN A 239 -30.41 14.74 -77.53
C ASN A 239 -31.87 15.17 -77.63
#